data_AF-A0AAE1BGK3-F1
#
_entry.id   AF-A0AAE1BGK3-F1
#
_cell.length_a   1.000
_cell.length_b   1.000
_cell.length_c   1.000
_cell.angle_alpha   90.00
_cell.angle_beta   90.00
_cell.angle_gamma   90.00
#
_symmetry.space_group_name_H-M   'P 1'
#
loop_
_entity.id
_entity.type
_entity.pdbx_description
1 polymer ?
#
loop_
_entity_poly.entity_id
_entity_poly.type
_entity_poly.pdbx_seq_one_letter_code
_entity_poly.pdbx_strand_id
1 'polypeptide(L)'
;MNPNIAPDMFPQQDVVNKYADHYMFIAAIKFILSVKSGPFAEHSNQLWNISGVQSWSKINQGLIKMYKVEVLHKFPVVQHILFGSILSIDGTSDLVYQPPATELTHKRLI
;
A
#
# COMPACT_ATOMS: atom_id res chain seq x y z
N MET A 1 -18.85 -1.47 6.90
CA MET A 1 -18.27 -0.43 6.01
C MET A 1 -18.97 0.88 6.30
N ASN A 2 -18.26 2.00 6.33
CA ASN A 2 -18.89 3.31 6.51
C ASN A 2 -19.74 3.62 5.26
N PRO A 3 -21.07 3.76 5.37
CA PRO A 3 -21.92 4.08 4.22
C PRO A 3 -21.72 5.50 3.67
N ASN A 4 -20.99 6.38 4.38
CA ASN A 4 -20.98 7.83 4.15
C ASN A 4 -19.71 8.39 3.48
N ILE A 5 -18.73 7.55 3.11
CA ILE A 5 -17.53 8.00 2.39
C ILE A 5 -17.30 7.05 1.23
N ALA A 6 -17.50 7.52 0.00
CA ALA A 6 -17.11 6.80 -1.19
C ALA A 6 -15.60 7.00 -1.46
N PRO A 7 -14.91 6.06 -2.13
CA PRO A 7 -13.47 6.18 -2.36
C PRO A 7 -13.02 7.43 -3.13
N ASP A 8 -13.81 7.92 -4.07
CA ASP A 8 -13.52 9.15 -4.82
C ASP A 8 -13.49 10.40 -3.93
N MET A 9 -14.03 10.29 -2.72
CA MET A 9 -14.16 11.39 -1.78
C MET A 9 -12.93 11.57 -0.88
N PHE A 10 -12.06 10.57 -0.71
CA PHE A 10 -10.94 10.70 0.24
C PHE A 10 -9.94 11.80 -0.08
N PRO A 11 -9.73 12.25 -1.34
CA PRO A 11 -8.87 13.40 -1.63
C PRO A 11 -9.52 14.75 -1.31
N GLN A 12 -10.84 14.80 -1.06
CA GLN A 12 -11.58 16.05 -0.87
C GLN A 12 -11.34 16.64 0.52
N GLN A 13 -11.01 17.92 0.58
CA GLN A 13 -10.56 18.56 1.82
C GLN A 13 -11.64 18.55 2.92
N ASP A 14 -12.92 18.71 2.58
CA ASP A 14 -14.03 18.66 3.54
C ASP A 14 -14.18 17.28 4.19
N VAL A 15 -14.00 16.22 3.39
CA VAL A 15 -14.07 14.83 3.84
C VAL A 15 -12.89 14.55 4.76
N VAL A 16 -11.70 15.00 4.38
CA VAL A 16 -10.48 14.87 5.19
C VAL A 16 -10.64 15.57 6.53
N ASN A 17 -11.09 16.82 6.53
CA ASN A 17 -11.28 17.62 7.75
C ASN A 17 -12.31 16.99 8.70
N LYS A 18 -13.39 16.41 8.14
CA LYS A 18 -14.47 15.81 8.93
C LYS A 18 -14.11 14.44 9.50
N TYR A 19 -13.30 13.65 8.79
CA TYR A 19 -13.16 12.22 9.08
C TYR A 19 -11.74 11.76 9.45
N ALA A 20 -10.74 12.64 9.40
CA ALA A 20 -9.35 12.27 9.74
C ALA A 20 -9.20 11.71 11.15
N ASP A 21 -9.97 12.20 12.13
CA ASP A 21 -9.87 11.74 13.51
C ASP A 21 -10.56 10.37 13.75
N HIS A 22 -11.28 9.85 12.75
CA HIS A 22 -12.04 8.60 12.84
C HIS A 22 -11.44 7.46 12.01
N TYR A 23 -10.67 7.78 10.95
CA TYR A 23 -10.17 6.78 10.01
C TYR A 23 -8.69 7.01 9.71
N MET A 24 -7.85 6.03 10.07
CA MET A 24 -6.39 6.07 9.83
C MET A 24 -6.04 6.38 8.36
N PHE A 25 -6.78 5.80 7.41
CA PHE A 25 -6.56 6.08 5.99
C PHE A 25 -6.76 7.57 5.67
N ILE A 26 -7.83 8.18 6.19
CA ILE A 26 -8.13 9.60 5.99
C ILE A 26 -7.13 10.49 6.74
N ALA A 27 -6.68 10.09 7.93
CA ALA A 27 -5.61 10.76 8.66
C ALA A 27 -4.31 10.82 7.83
N ALA A 28 -3.94 9.73 7.14
CA ALA A 28 -2.79 9.71 6.26
C ALA A 28 -2.97 10.66 5.05
N ILE A 29 -4.18 10.75 4.48
CA ILE A 29 -4.47 11.74 3.42
C ILE A 29 -4.33 13.17 3.94
N LYS A 30 -4.82 13.46 5.16
CA LYS A 30 -4.65 14.77 5.83
C LYS A 30 -3.18 15.15 5.94
N PHE A 31 -2.35 14.20 6.37
CA PHE A 31 -0.91 14.42 6.47
C PHE A 31 -0.29 14.74 5.10
N ILE A 32 -0.62 13.96 4.06
CA ILE A 32 -0.12 14.20 2.70
C ILE A 32 -0.48 15.62 2.21
N LEU A 33 -1.74 16.04 2.39
CA LEU A 33 -2.21 17.38 2.00
C LEU A 33 -1.56 18.51 2.81
N SER A 34 -1.09 18.22 4.03
CA SER A 34 -0.39 19.21 4.86
C SER A 34 1.07 19.43 4.46
N VAL A 35 1.71 18.43 3.84
CA VAL A 35 3.14 18.47 3.49
C VAL A 35 3.40 18.64 1.99
N LYS A 36 2.40 18.42 1.15
CA LYS A 36 2.48 18.59 -0.31
C LYS A 36 1.47 19.64 -0.76
N SER A 37 1.96 20.62 -1.50
CA SER A 37 1.15 21.67 -2.09
C SER A 37 0.78 21.35 -3.54
N GLY A 38 -0.32 21.94 -4.01
CA GLY A 38 -0.81 21.78 -5.38
C GLY A 38 -1.89 20.70 -5.55
N PRO A 39 -2.31 20.42 -6.79
CA PRO A 39 -3.33 19.42 -7.07
C PRO A 39 -2.92 18.02 -6.61
N PHE A 40 -3.83 17.32 -5.92
CA PHE A 40 -3.57 15.96 -5.40
C PHE A 40 -3.15 14.97 -6.49
N ALA A 41 -3.71 15.09 -7.69
CA ALA A 41 -3.38 14.27 -8.84
C ALA A 41 -1.90 14.40 -9.27
N GLU A 42 -1.30 15.57 -9.10
CA GLU A 42 0.09 15.83 -9.51
C GLU A 42 1.09 15.22 -8.53
N HIS A 43 0.87 15.41 -7.23
CA HIS A 43 1.85 15.03 -6.21
C HIS A 43 1.59 13.66 -5.57
N SER A 44 0.41 13.08 -5.81
CA SER A 44 -0.05 11.80 -5.24
C SER A 44 -0.82 10.95 -6.27
N ASN A 45 -0.34 10.93 -7.52
CA ASN A 45 -0.99 10.28 -8.67
C ASN A 45 -1.45 8.83 -8.43
N GLN A 46 -0.67 7.99 -7.72
CA GLN A 46 -1.10 6.61 -7.43
C GLN A 46 -2.35 6.58 -6.55
N LEU A 47 -2.41 7.42 -5.51
CA LEU A 47 -3.59 7.54 -4.66
C LEU A 47 -4.76 8.16 -5.43
N TRP A 48 -4.48 9.13 -6.30
CA TRP A 48 -5.51 9.69 -7.20
C TRP A 48 -6.14 8.61 -8.10
N ASN A 49 -5.34 7.73 -8.70
CA ASN A 49 -5.87 6.62 -9.49
C ASN A 49 -6.68 5.63 -8.64
N ILE A 50 -6.27 5.39 -7.38
CA ILE A 50 -6.99 4.53 -6.44
C ILE A 50 -8.35 5.12 -6.06
N SER A 51 -8.49 6.46 -5.99
CA SER A 51 -9.79 7.09 -5.67
C SER A 51 -10.86 6.80 -6.73
N GLY A 52 -10.46 6.47 -7.97
CA GLY A 52 -11.39 6.02 -9.01
C GLY A 52 -11.97 4.61 -8.82
N VAL A 53 -11.49 3.83 -7.84
CA VAL A 53 -11.99 2.49 -7.55
C VAL A 53 -13.24 2.56 -6.68
N GLN A 54 -14.37 2.07 -7.19
CA GLN A 54 -15.69 2.26 -6.55
C GLN A 54 -15.89 1.57 -5.18
N SER A 55 -15.00 0.66 -4.75
CA SER A 55 -15.22 -0.15 -3.54
C SER A 55 -13.99 -0.15 -2.63
N TRP A 56 -14.20 0.19 -1.36
CA TRP A 56 -13.18 0.06 -0.31
C TRP A 56 -12.65 -1.37 -0.16
N SER A 57 -13.49 -2.40 -0.38
CA SER A 57 -13.01 -3.80 -0.36
C SER A 57 -12.04 -4.07 -1.50
N LYS A 58 -12.33 -3.58 -2.71
CA LYS A 58 -11.42 -3.70 -3.86
C LYS A 58 -10.13 -2.92 -3.64
N ILE A 59 -10.22 -1.72 -3.07
CA ILE A 59 -9.04 -0.92 -2.70
C ILE A 59 -8.17 -1.68 -1.70
N ASN A 60 -8.75 -2.21 -0.63
CA ASN A 60 -8.02 -2.99 0.37
C ASN A 60 -7.32 -4.21 -0.25
N GLN A 61 -8.02 -4.97 -1.10
CA GLN A 61 -7.44 -6.10 -1.81
C GLN A 61 -6.28 -5.68 -2.73
N GLY A 62 -6.45 -4.58 -3.46
CA GLY A 62 -5.41 -4.01 -4.33
C GLY A 62 -4.19 -3.55 -3.55
N LEU A 63 -4.39 -2.82 -2.46
CA LEU A 63 -3.31 -2.33 -1.58
C LEU A 63 -2.55 -3.47 -0.91
N ILE A 64 -3.21 -4.54 -0.49
CA ILE A 64 -2.52 -5.74 0.05
C ILE A 64 -1.64 -6.40 -1.03
N LYS A 65 -2.14 -6.53 -2.26
CA LYS A 65 -1.35 -7.06 -3.39
C LYS A 65 -0.16 -6.16 -3.71
N MET A 66 -0.40 -4.85 -3.76
CA MET A 66 0.64 -3.85 -3.99
C MET A 66 1.70 -3.88 -2.88
N TYR A 67 1.31 -3.98 -1.61
CA TYR A 67 2.25 -4.09 -0.50
C TYR A 67 3.14 -5.33 -0.61
N LYS A 68 2.57 -6.48 -0.99
CA LYS A 68 3.36 -7.69 -1.24
C LYS A 68 4.40 -7.46 -2.34
N VAL A 69 4.01 -6.90 -3.47
CA VAL A 69 4.90 -6.73 -4.65
C VAL A 69 5.90 -5.59 -4.44
N GLU A 70 5.44 -4.43 -3.99
CA GLU A 70 6.21 -3.19 -3.95
C GLU A 70 7.02 -3.02 -2.66
N VAL A 71 6.68 -3.75 -1.61
CA VAL A 71 7.40 -3.75 -0.32
C VAL A 71 8.03 -5.12 -0.10
N LEU A 72 7.23 -6.15 0.17
CA LEU A 72 7.74 -7.42 0.67
C LEU A 72 8.65 -8.17 -0.33
N HIS A 73 8.37 -8.06 -1.63
CA HIS A 73 9.19 -8.67 -2.69
C HIS A 73 10.26 -7.73 -3.26
N LYS A 74 10.47 -6.54 -2.69
CA LYS A 74 11.56 -5.65 -3.09
C LYS A 74 12.71 -5.73 -2.11
N PHE A 75 13.77 -6.45 -2.49
CA PHE A 75 14.96 -6.60 -1.65
C PHE A 75 15.48 -5.27 -1.07
N PRO A 76 15.64 -4.16 -1.84
CA PRO A 76 16.11 -2.89 -1.27
C PRO A 76 15.22 -2.33 -0.15
N VAL A 77 13.94 -2.69 -0.13
CA VAL A 77 12.96 -2.26 0.88
C VAL A 77 13.02 -3.15 2.12
N VAL A 78 13.17 -4.47 1.95
CA VAL A 78 13.11 -5.45 3.06
C VAL A 78 14.47 -5.89 3.60
N GLN A 79 15.59 -5.51 2.97
CA GLN A 79 16.94 -5.95 3.33
C GLN A 79 17.32 -5.69 4.80
N HIS A 80 16.63 -4.78 5.49
CA HIS A 80 16.87 -4.43 6.89
C HIS A 80 15.85 -5.04 7.87
N ILE A 81 14.97 -5.94 7.42
CA ILE A 81 14.10 -6.69 8.32
C ILE A 81 14.95 -7.66 9.14
N LEU A 82 14.83 -7.56 10.47
CA LEU A 82 15.54 -8.44 11.40
C LEU A 82 14.73 -9.70 11.67
N PHE A 83 15.41 -10.85 11.63
CA PHE A 83 14.85 -12.15 11.96
C PHE A 83 15.40 -12.64 13.30
N GLY A 84 14.56 -13.31 14.08
CA GLY A 84 14.89 -13.81 15.41
C GLY A 84 13.92 -14.91 15.82
N SER A 85 13.81 -15.19 17.12
CA SER A 85 12.97 -16.29 17.60
C SER A 85 11.47 -16.09 17.36
N ILE A 86 10.99 -14.84 17.32
CA ILE A 86 9.56 -14.52 17.06
C ILE A 86 9.25 -14.50 15.57
N LEU A 87 10.15 -13.96 14.76
CA LEU A 87 10.06 -13.90 13.30
C LEU A 87 11.23 -14.69 12.73
N SER A 88 11.07 -16.01 12.65
CA SER A 88 12.12 -16.87 12.11
C SER A 88 12.21 -16.74 10.59
N ILE A 89 13.44 -16.85 10.08
CA ILE A 89 13.72 -17.00 8.64
C ILE A 89 13.57 -18.44 8.17
N ASP A 90 13.50 -19.39 9.10
CA ASP A 90 13.34 -20.80 8.78
C ASP A 90 12.01 -21.03 8.04
N GLY A 91 12.05 -21.87 7.02
CA GLY A 91 10.86 -22.16 6.22
C GLY A 91 9.74 -22.76 7.08
N THR A 92 8.53 -22.22 6.93
CA THR A 92 7.33 -22.88 7.47
C THR A 92 7.12 -24.19 6.72
N SER A 93 6.88 -25.29 7.41
CA SER A 93 6.66 -26.63 6.79
C SER A 93 5.51 -26.67 5.77
N ASP A 94 4.62 -25.68 5.80
CA ASP A 94 3.31 -25.77 5.14
C ASP A 94 3.17 -24.86 3.90
N LEU A 95 4.22 -24.11 3.50
CA LEU A 95 4.17 -23.21 2.34
C LEU A 95 5.33 -23.49 1.38
N VAL A 96 5.07 -24.29 0.33
CA VAL A 96 5.95 -24.36 -0.84
C VAL A 96 5.85 -23.03 -1.57
N TYR A 97 6.84 -22.15 -1.38
CA TYR A 97 6.95 -20.91 -2.15
C TYR A 97 7.17 -21.27 -3.63
N GLN A 98 6.18 -20.94 -4.47
CA GLN A 98 6.30 -21.01 -5.92
C GLN A 98 6.71 -19.61 -6.42
N PRO A 99 7.96 -19.39 -6.85
CA PRO A 99 8.36 -18.10 -7.38
C PRO A 99 7.54 -17.76 -8.63
N PRO A 100 7.18 -16.48 -8.85
CA PRO A 100 6.59 -16.04 -10.11
C PRO A 100 7.56 -16.29 -11.28
N ALA A 101 7.01 -16.71 -12.43
CA ALA A 101 7.75 -17.22 -13.58
C ALA A 101 8.77 -16.24 -14.23
N THR A 102 8.86 -15.00 -13.77
CA THR A 102 9.63 -13.93 -14.41
C THR A 102 11.04 -13.68 -13.83
N GLU A 103 11.48 -14.41 -12.80
CA GLU A 103 12.77 -14.13 -12.14
C GLU A 103 13.98 -14.94 -12.65
N LEU A 104 13.82 -15.81 -13.66
CA LEU A 104 14.91 -16.68 -14.14
C LEU A 104 15.88 -16.06 -15.17
N THR A 105 15.72 -14.81 -15.58
CA THR A 105 16.55 -14.23 -16.68
C THR A 105 17.57 -13.16 -16.30
N HIS A 106 17.77 -12.82 -15.02
CA HIS A 106 18.68 -11.69 -14.71
C HIS A 106 19.65 -11.80 -13.54
N LYS A 107 20.17 -13.00 -13.21
CA LYS A 107 21.41 -13.11 -12.43
C LYS A 107 22.29 -14.28 -12.89
N ARG A 108 23.02 -14.07 -13.97
CA ARG A 108 24.29 -14.75 -14.25
C ARG A 108 25.34 -13.68 -14.49
N LEU A 109 25.97 -13.21 -13.42
CA LEU A 109 27.26 -12.50 -13.37
C LEU A 109 27.55 -12.10 -11.91
N ILE A 110 27.90 -13.10 -11.12
CA ILE A 110 29.13 -13.20 -10.31
C ILE A 110 29.28 -14.68 -9.92
#